data_AF-A0A8D8XXM8-F1
#
_entry.id   AF-A0A8D8XXM8-F1
#
_cell.length_a   1.000
_cell.length_b   1.000
_cell.length_c   1.000
_cell.angle_alpha   90.00
_cell.angle_beta   90.00
_cell.angle_gamma   90.00
#
_symmetry.space_group_name_H-M   'P 1'
#
loop_
_entity.id
_entity.type
_entity.pdbx_description
1 polymer ?
#
loop_
_entity_poly.entity_id
_entity_poly.type
_entity_poly.pdbx_seq_one_letter_code
_entity_poly.pdbx_strand_id
1 'polypeptide(L)'
;MVATATKLIESAGFKAGKAHCAIEAKPPVQWNKGRASIYILRTAFGLDWSERIKIIYVGDDVTDEDAMEALKGMAATFRVTQSQIVRTAADRRLPSTDSVLTMLKWLERHFCERLPRGSVHTEDSASGNTR
;
A
#
# COMPACT_ATOMS: atom_id res chain seq x y z
N MET A 1 -0.74 35.83 -5.26
CA MET A 1 -0.64 34.98 -4.05
C MET A 1 0.06 33.65 -4.32
N VAL A 2 -0.45 32.77 -5.20
CA VAL A 2 0.20 31.47 -5.53
C VAL A 2 1.64 31.64 -6.03
N ALA A 3 1.89 32.52 -7.00
CA ALA A 3 3.24 32.75 -7.53
C ALA A 3 4.23 33.27 -6.47
N THR A 4 3.76 34.12 -5.56
CA THR A 4 4.56 34.63 -4.43
C THR A 4 4.94 33.50 -3.48
N ALA A 5 3.99 32.63 -3.14
CA ALA A 5 4.23 31.48 -2.28
C ALA A 5 5.22 30.49 -2.92
N THR A 6 5.04 30.16 -4.20
CA THR A 6 5.98 29.31 -4.96
C THR A 6 7.40 29.88 -4.92
N LYS A 7 7.56 31.18 -5.17
CA LYS A 7 8.88 31.83 -5.15
C LYS A 7 9.54 31.78 -3.76
N LEU A 8 8.77 31.96 -2.69
CA LEU A 8 9.29 31.86 -1.32
C LEU A 8 9.75 30.42 -1.01
N ILE A 9 8.95 29.42 -1.37
CA ILE A 9 9.28 28.00 -1.19
C ILE A 9 10.58 27.64 -1.93
N GLU A 10 10.70 28.06 -3.19
CA GLU A 10 11.88 27.80 -4.02
C GLU A 10 13.12 28.53 -3.50
N SER A 11 12.98 29.78 -3.06
CA SER A 11 14.08 30.55 -2.47
C SER A 11 14.61 29.96 -1.16
N ALA A 12 13.75 29.23 -0.43
CA ALA A 12 14.13 28.51 0.78
C ALA A 12 14.75 27.12 0.50
N GLY A 13 14.94 26.75 -0.78
CA GLY A 13 15.55 25.49 -1.20
C GLY A 13 14.59 24.30 -1.28
N PHE A 14 13.28 24.53 -1.20
CA PHE A 14 12.26 23.50 -1.34
C PHE A 14 11.71 23.44 -2.77
N LYS A 15 11.13 22.30 -3.15
CA LYS A 15 10.36 22.14 -4.38
C LYS A 15 8.90 22.46 -4.11
N ALA A 16 8.34 23.42 -4.82
CA ALA A 16 6.90 23.71 -4.77
C ALA A 16 6.13 22.69 -5.62
N GLY A 17 5.17 21.99 -5.02
CA GLY A 17 4.24 21.08 -5.68
C GLY A 17 2.81 21.61 -5.65
N LYS A 18 2.03 21.32 -6.69
CA LYS A 18 0.58 21.56 -6.66
C LYS A 18 -0.11 20.43 -5.92
N ALA A 19 -1.04 20.76 -5.04
CA ALA A 19 -1.93 19.84 -4.36
C ALA A 19 -3.39 20.29 -4.52
N HIS A 20 -4.34 19.45 -4.14
CA HIS A 20 -5.76 19.77 -4.25
C HIS A 20 -6.10 21.00 -3.39
N CYS A 21 -6.37 22.14 -4.04
CA CYS A 21 -6.57 23.44 -3.40
C CYS A 21 -5.41 23.92 -2.51
N ALA A 22 -4.18 23.45 -2.77
CA ALA A 22 -3.01 23.77 -1.95
C ALA A 22 -1.70 23.83 -2.76
N ILE A 23 -0.65 24.40 -2.16
CA ILE A 23 0.74 24.31 -2.61
C ILE A 23 1.53 23.63 -1.50
N GLU A 24 2.33 22.63 -1.86
CA GLU A 24 3.19 21.90 -0.92
C GLU A 24 4.65 22.31 -1.11
N ALA A 25 5.36 22.54 -0.01
CA ALA A 25 6.81 22.67 -0.02
C ALA A 25 7.44 21.31 0.30
N LYS A 26 8.13 20.70 -0.67
CA LYS A 26 8.78 19.39 -0.50
C LYS A 26 10.30 19.54 -0.45
N PRO A 27 11.02 18.82 0.42
CA PRO A 27 12.47 18.77 0.36
C PRO A 27 12.95 18.36 -1.03
N PRO A 28 14.11 18.84 -1.51
CA PRO A 28 14.60 18.56 -2.86
C PRO A 28 15.16 17.13 -3.02
N VAL A 29 14.57 16.14 -2.36
CA VAL A 29 14.95 14.74 -2.43
C VAL A 29 14.19 14.02 -3.54
N GLN A 30 14.84 13.07 -4.19
CA GLN A 30 14.18 12.20 -5.16
C GLN A 30 13.48 11.05 -4.43
N TRP A 31 12.35 11.36 -3.79
CA TRP A 31 11.52 10.38 -3.08
C TRP A 31 10.13 10.33 -3.71
N ASN A 32 9.63 9.13 -3.97
CA ASN A 32 8.30 8.88 -4.51
C ASN A 32 7.70 7.62 -3.87
N LYS A 33 6.41 7.35 -4.13
CA LYS A 33 5.69 6.21 -3.54
C LYS A 33 6.34 4.86 -3.91
N GLY A 34 6.96 4.74 -5.08
CA GLY A 34 7.73 3.54 -5.47
C GLY A 34 8.97 3.31 -4.62
N ARG A 35 9.82 4.33 -4.46
CA ARG A 35 10.99 4.26 -3.57
C ARG A 35 10.58 4.00 -2.12
N ALA A 36 9.50 4.64 -1.66
CA ALA A 36 8.94 4.41 -0.33
C ALA A 36 8.49 2.96 -0.15
N SER A 37 7.78 2.39 -1.13
CA SER A 37 7.29 1.01 -1.08
C SER A 37 8.43 0.01 -0.97
N ILE A 38 9.43 0.11 -1.85
CA ILE A 38 10.62 -0.76 -1.81
C ILE A 38 11.39 -0.59 -0.50
N TYR A 39 11.50 0.64 0.01
CA TYR A 39 12.16 0.90 1.29
C TYR A 39 11.45 0.19 2.45
N ILE A 40 10.11 0.30 2.55
CA ILE A 40 9.32 -0.38 3.57
C ILE A 40 9.52 -1.89 3.47
N LEU A 41 9.41 -2.45 2.25
CA LEU A 41 9.53 -3.89 2.03
C LEU A 41 10.90 -4.43 2.44
N ARG A 42 11.99 -3.76 2.01
CA ARG A 42 13.35 -4.15 2.38
C ARG A 42 13.63 -4.02 3.88
N THR A 43 13.10 -2.97 4.50
CA THR A 43 13.38 -2.68 5.92
C THR A 43 12.60 -3.61 6.84
N ALA A 44 11.32 -3.86 6.54
CA ALA A 44 10.46 -4.67 7.39
C ALA A 44 10.62 -6.17 7.16
N PHE A 45 10.92 -6.59 5.92
CA PHE A 45 10.89 -7.99 5.54
C PHE A 45 12.24 -8.53 5.02
N GLY A 46 13.34 -7.76 5.10
CA GLY A 46 14.66 -8.21 4.61
C GLY A 46 14.80 -8.07 3.09
N LEU A 47 15.97 -8.37 2.52
CA LEU A 47 16.24 -8.16 1.08
C LEU A 47 15.58 -9.19 0.16
N ASP A 48 15.24 -10.37 0.69
CA ASP A 48 14.61 -11.50 0.00
C ASP A 48 13.08 -11.46 0.05
N TRP A 49 12.51 -10.31 0.40
CA TRP A 49 11.07 -10.12 0.59
C TRP A 49 10.24 -10.57 -0.62
N SER A 50 10.73 -10.35 -1.85
CA SER A 50 9.99 -10.63 -3.08
C SER A 50 9.68 -12.11 -3.28
N GLU A 51 10.47 -13.00 -2.67
CA GLU A 51 10.27 -14.45 -2.76
C GLU A 51 9.37 -14.98 -1.65
N ARG A 52 9.38 -14.33 -0.48
CA ARG A 52 8.74 -14.83 0.74
C ARG A 52 7.34 -14.31 1.00
N ILE A 53 7.04 -13.09 0.57
CA ILE A 53 5.74 -12.46 0.85
C ILE A 53 4.99 -12.13 -0.43
N LYS A 54 3.65 -12.23 -0.35
CA LYS A 54 2.76 -11.78 -1.43
C LYS A 54 2.33 -10.35 -1.13
N ILE A 55 2.50 -9.48 -2.10
CA ILE A 55 2.27 -8.04 -1.94
C ILE A 55 1.09 -7.63 -2.81
N ILE A 56 0.24 -6.78 -2.23
CA ILE A 56 -0.85 -6.12 -2.92
C ILE A 56 -0.65 -4.62 -2.75
N TYR A 57 -0.63 -3.88 -3.86
CA TYR A 57 -0.62 -2.42 -3.86
C TYR A 57 -1.87 -1.91 -4.56
N VAL A 58 -2.54 -0.91 -3.97
CA VAL A 58 -3.75 -0.31 -4.51
C VAL A 58 -3.63 1.21 -4.44
N GLY A 59 -3.89 1.91 -5.55
CA GLY A 59 -3.79 3.37 -5.61
C GLY A 59 -4.69 4.00 -6.66
N ASP A 60 -5.05 5.27 -6.48
CA ASP A 60 -6.10 5.99 -7.22
C ASP A 60 -5.62 7.25 -7.94
N ASP A 61 -4.39 7.74 -7.65
CA ASP A 61 -3.85 8.96 -8.26
C ASP A 61 -2.56 8.73 -9.08
N VAL A 62 -2.13 9.75 -9.82
CA VAL A 62 -0.92 9.64 -10.67
C VAL A 62 0.34 9.37 -9.84
N THR A 63 0.38 9.75 -8.56
CA THR A 63 1.54 9.51 -7.71
C THR A 63 1.71 8.04 -7.34
N ASP A 64 0.62 7.27 -7.36
CA ASP A 64 0.65 5.82 -7.15
C ASP A 64 1.26 5.04 -8.32
N GLU A 65 1.30 5.63 -9.52
CA GLU A 65 1.90 4.99 -10.70
C GLU A 65 3.38 4.70 -10.49
N ASP A 66 4.11 5.57 -9.76
CA ASP A 66 5.50 5.33 -9.38
C ASP A 66 5.65 4.03 -8.57
N ALA A 67 4.67 3.71 -7.72
CA ALA A 67 4.69 2.48 -6.94
C ALA A 67 4.29 1.27 -7.76
N MET A 68 3.28 1.40 -8.62
CA MET A 68 2.85 0.33 -9.51
C MET A 68 3.97 -0.09 -10.47
N GLU A 69 4.69 0.88 -11.05
CA GLU A 69 5.84 0.60 -11.92
C GLU A 69 7.00 -0.02 -11.14
N ALA A 70 7.32 0.50 -9.95
CA ALA A 70 8.40 -0.04 -9.11
C ALA A 70 8.12 -1.47 -8.60
N LEU A 71 6.85 -1.85 -8.43
CA LEU A 71 6.43 -3.15 -7.91
C LEU A 71 6.02 -4.14 -9.02
N LYS A 72 6.14 -3.75 -10.28
CA LYS A 72 5.70 -4.54 -11.43
C LYS A 72 6.38 -5.91 -11.45
N GLY A 73 5.57 -6.96 -11.57
CA GLY A 73 6.04 -8.35 -11.55
C GLY A 73 6.41 -8.90 -10.15
N MET A 74 6.44 -8.06 -9.12
CA MET A 74 6.74 -8.45 -7.72
C MET A 74 5.50 -8.38 -6.81
N ALA A 75 4.52 -7.56 -7.17
CA ALA A 75 3.26 -7.40 -6.44
C ALA A 75 2.06 -7.52 -7.38
N ALA A 76 0.88 -7.81 -6.82
CA ALA A 76 -0.38 -7.59 -7.52
C ALA A 76 -0.78 -6.12 -7.32
N THR A 77 -0.80 -5.35 -8.41
CA THR A 77 -1.04 -3.91 -8.38
C THR A 77 -2.42 -3.56 -8.95
N PHE A 78 -3.11 -2.62 -8.32
CA PHE A 78 -4.47 -2.22 -8.69
C PHE A 78 -4.62 -0.70 -8.81
N ARG A 79 -5.15 -0.26 -9.94
CA ARG A 79 -5.55 1.13 -10.19
C ARG A 79 -7.02 1.33 -9.85
N VAL A 80 -7.33 2.22 -8.91
CA VAL A 80 -8.71 2.58 -8.58
C VAL A 80 -9.17 3.66 -9.56
N THR A 81 -10.01 3.28 -10.52
CA THR A 81 -10.61 4.20 -11.49
C THR A 81 -11.78 3.53 -12.21
N GLN A 82 -12.84 4.30 -12.47
CA GLN A 82 -13.92 3.89 -13.37
C GLN A 82 -13.53 4.04 -14.85
N SER A 83 -12.53 4.87 -15.15
CA SER A 83 -12.18 5.23 -16.51
C SER A 83 -11.18 4.24 -17.12
N GLN A 84 -11.56 3.61 -18.23
CA GLN A 84 -10.68 2.74 -19.01
C GLN A 84 -9.64 3.53 -19.81
N ILE A 85 -9.83 4.84 -19.97
CA ILE A 85 -8.94 5.70 -20.77
C ILE A 85 -7.68 6.06 -19.98
N VAL A 86 -7.74 6.03 -18.65
CA VAL A 86 -6.59 6.31 -17.79
C VAL A 86 -5.53 5.22 -18.00
N ARG A 87 -4.37 5.66 -18.50
CA ARG A 87 -3.16 4.81 -18.58
C ARG A 87 -2.66 4.54 -17.17
N THR A 88 -2.27 3.30 -16.91
CA THR A 88 -1.70 2.88 -15.63
C THR A 88 -0.71 1.75 -15.84
N ALA A 89 0.32 1.69 -15.00
CA ALA A 89 1.26 0.60 -14.85
C ALA A 89 0.69 -0.57 -14.02
N ALA A 90 -0.46 -0.39 -13.37
CA ALA A 90 -1.11 -1.44 -12.60
C ALA A 90 -1.47 -2.67 -13.45
N ASP A 91 -1.38 -3.85 -12.84
CA ASP A 91 -1.80 -5.11 -13.47
C ASP A 91 -3.31 -5.13 -13.73
N ARG A 92 -4.09 -4.51 -12.83
CA ARG A 92 -5.55 -4.55 -12.84
C ARG A 92 -6.17 -3.22 -12.44
N ARG A 93 -7.47 -3.07 -12.72
CA ARG A 93 -8.28 -1.92 -12.32
C ARG A 93 -9.38 -2.33 -11.35
N LEU A 94 -9.69 -1.47 -10.40
CA LEU A 94 -10.85 -1.54 -9.54
C LEU A 94 -11.71 -0.30 -9.80
N PRO A 95 -13.03 -0.42 -10.03
CA PRO A 95 -13.83 0.73 -10.44
C PRO A 95 -14.05 1.74 -9.31
N SER A 96 -13.95 1.33 -8.04
CA SER A 96 -14.19 2.22 -6.89
C SER A 96 -13.49 1.72 -5.63
N THR A 97 -13.47 2.56 -4.60
CA THR A 97 -13.05 2.19 -3.24
C THR A 97 -13.92 1.09 -2.64
N ASP A 98 -15.22 1.02 -2.96
CA ASP A 98 -16.08 -0.11 -2.54
C ASP A 98 -15.63 -1.44 -3.12
N SER A 99 -15.07 -1.41 -4.33
CA SER A 99 -14.48 -2.60 -4.96
C SER A 99 -13.19 -3.02 -4.24
N VAL A 100 -12.40 -2.06 -3.75
CA VAL A 100 -11.26 -2.33 -2.87
C VAL A 100 -11.74 -3.03 -1.60
N LEU A 101 -12.77 -2.51 -0.94
CA LEU A 101 -13.33 -3.14 0.26
C LEU A 101 -13.84 -4.56 -0.01
N THR A 102 -14.52 -4.77 -1.15
CA THR A 102 -15.01 -6.08 -1.56
C THR A 102 -13.87 -7.07 -1.77
N MET A 103 -12.79 -6.63 -2.43
CA MET A 103 -11.57 -7.41 -2.61
C MET A 103 -10.93 -7.75 -1.26
N LEU A 104 -10.81 -6.79 -0.35
CA LEU A 104 -10.22 -7.04 0.98
C LEU A 104 -11.05 -8.02 1.80
N LYS A 105 -12.39 -7.91 1.80
CA LYS A 105 -13.29 -8.89 2.43
C LYS A 105 -13.19 -10.27 1.80
N TRP A 106 -12.99 -10.33 0.48
CA TRP A 106 -12.77 -11.59 -0.21
C TRP A 106 -11.45 -12.23 0.21
N LEU A 107 -10.36 -11.44 0.29
CA LEU A 107 -9.07 -11.90 0.80
C LEU A 107 -9.19 -12.40 2.24
N GLU A 108 -9.80 -11.64 3.14
CA GLU A 108 -10.01 -12.02 4.54
C GLU A 108 -10.64 -13.41 4.65
N ARG A 109 -11.73 -13.68 3.91
CA ARG A 109 -12.37 -15.00 3.91
C ARG A 109 -11.44 -16.11 3.42
N HIS A 110 -10.75 -15.91 2.31
CA HIS A 110 -9.90 -16.94 1.70
C HIS A 110 -8.60 -17.22 2.47
N PHE A 111 -8.10 -16.23 3.21
CA PHE A 111 -6.92 -16.41 4.06
C PHE A 111 -7.28 -16.96 5.45
N CYS A 112 -8.42 -16.56 6.04
CA CYS A 112 -8.87 -17.10 7.32
C CYS A 112 -9.37 -18.55 7.25
N GLU A 113 -9.88 -19.00 6.09
CA GLU A 113 -10.23 -20.42 5.88
C GLU A 113 -9.02 -21.36 5.89
N ARG A 114 -7.80 -20.83 5.77
CA ARG A 114 -6.54 -21.59 5.76
C ARG A 114 -5.77 -21.58 7.09
N LEU A 115 -6.30 -20.95 8.13
CA LEU A 115 -5.74 -21.08 9.47
C LEU A 115 -6.21 -22.43 10.08
N PRO A 116 -5.29 -23.30 10.53
CA PRO A 116 -5.70 -24.56 11.15
C PRO A 116 -6.54 -24.25 12.39
N ARG A 117 -7.76 -24.80 12.43
CA ARG A 117 -8.56 -24.88 13.66
C ARG A 117 -7.83 -25.82 14.62
N GLY A 118 -6.91 -25.29 15.44
CA GLY A 118 -6.10 -26.16 16.29
C GLY A 118 -5.14 -25.42 17.21
N SER A 119 -5.67 -24.74 18.22
CA SER A 119 -5.04 -24.59 19.54
C SER A 119 -6.05 -24.02 20.54
N VAL A 120 -7.21 -24.67 20.66
CA VAL A 120 -7.94 -24.62 21.93
C VAL A 120 -7.32 -25.73 22.76
N HIS A 121 -6.36 -25.37 23.61
CA HIS A 121 -5.93 -26.23 24.70
C HIS A 121 -7.12 -26.36 25.65
N THR A 122 -7.84 -27.47 25.57
CA THR A 122 -8.67 -27.91 26.69
C THR A 122 -7.69 -28.34 27.78
N GLU A 123 -7.56 -27.51 28.81
CA GLU A 123 -6.94 -27.91 30.07
C GLU A 123 -7.79 -29.05 30.64
N ASP A 124 -7.30 -30.28 30.49
CA ASP A 124 -7.80 -31.41 31.26
C ASP A 124 -7.58 -31.09 32.74
N SER A 125 -8.68 -30.75 33.41
CA SER A 125 -8.73 -30.58 34.85
C SER A 125 -8.52 -31.93 35.53
N ALA A 126 -7.25 -32.29 35.74
CA ALA A 126 -6.88 -33.23 36.79
C ALA A 126 -7.06 -32.53 38.15
N SER A 127 -8.28 -32.58 38.68
CA SER A 127 -8.53 -32.38 40.10
C SER A 127 -8.79 -33.73 40.73
N GLY A 128 -7.82 -34.21 41.50
CA GLY A 128 -7.99 -35.33 42.39
C GLY A 128 -9.05 -35.02 43.45
N ASN A 129 -9.78 -36.04 43.88
CA ASN A 129 -10.35 -36.07 45.22
C ASN A 129 -10.65 -37.52 45.66
N THR A 130 -9.85 -37.98 46.62
CA THR A 130 -10.23 -38.70 47.86
C THR A 130 -11.32 -39.76 47.83
N ARG A 131 -10.93 -41.03 48.05
CA ARG A 131 -11.27 -41.82 49.24
C ARG A 131 -10.40 -43.07 49.35
#